data_AF-A0A662LPQ7-F1
#
_entry.id   AF-A0A662LPQ7-F1
#
_cell.length_a   1.000
_cell.length_b   1.000
_cell.length_c   1.000
_cell.angle_alpha   90.00
_cell.angle_beta   90.00
_cell.angle_gamma   90.00
#
_symmetry.space_group_name_H-M   'P 1'
#
loop_
_entity.id
_entity.type
_entity.pdbx_description
1 polymer ?
#
loop_
_entity_poly.entity_id
_entity_poly.type
_entity_poly.pdbx_seq_one_letter_code
_entity_poly.pdbx_strand_id
1 'polypeptide(L)'
;MGRTVPTFRRVIESFGVEWKDFKKTLRTLDQDAFDSLMDHARNHAAAGHNFPHPNPFEPIVMSILVEHEKILSNLLKQLEKQQKEEKE
;
A
#
# COMPACT_ATOMS: atom_id res chain seq x y z
N MET A 1 -11.34 26.17 17.95
CA MET A 1 -11.79 24.78 18.05
C MET A 1 -10.79 23.91 17.29
N GLY A 2 -10.07 23.05 18.02
CA GLY A 2 -8.93 22.31 17.49
C GLY A 2 -9.33 21.43 16.32
N ARG A 3 -8.64 21.58 15.19
CA ARG A 3 -8.83 20.71 14.02
C ARG A 3 -8.37 19.31 14.43
N THR A 4 -9.30 18.37 14.54
CA THR A 4 -8.96 16.95 14.72
C THR A 4 -8.04 16.53 13.57
N VAL A 5 -6.83 16.08 13.89
CA VAL A 5 -5.90 15.54 12.89
C VAL A 5 -6.59 14.32 12.23
N PRO A 6 -6.76 14.30 10.91
CA PRO A 6 -7.39 13.16 10.25
C PRO A 6 -6.57 11.90 10.53
N THR A 7 -7.25 10.78 10.78
CA THR A 7 -6.56 9.49 10.91
C THR A 7 -5.90 9.15 9.58
N PHE A 8 -4.78 8.42 9.63
CA PHE A 8 -4.07 8.02 8.41
C PHE A 8 -4.97 7.26 7.43
N ARG A 9 -5.95 6.51 7.93
CA ARG A 9 -7.00 5.86 7.13
C ARG A 9 -7.81 6.86 6.31
N ARG A 10 -8.25 7.97 6.91
CA ARG A 10 -8.97 9.04 6.20
C ARG A 10 -8.08 9.72 5.16
N VAL A 11 -6.78 9.88 5.47
CA VAL A 11 -5.81 10.41 4.52
C VAL A 11 -5.69 9.51 3.28
N ILE A 12 -5.60 8.19 3.47
CA ILE A 12 -5.60 7.22 2.35
C ILE A 12 -6.92 7.27 1.57
N GLU A 13 -8.06 7.37 2.25
CA GLU A 13 -9.37 7.47 1.58
C GLU A 13 -9.46 8.74 0.71
N SER A 14 -9.04 9.89 1.23
CA SER A 14 -8.97 11.14 0.47
C SER A 14 -8.02 11.02 -0.72
N PHE A 15 -6.85 10.41 -0.52
CA PHE A 15 -5.89 10.15 -1.60
C PHE A 15 -6.50 9.28 -2.72
N GLY A 16 -7.20 8.20 -2.37
CA GLY A 16 -7.89 7.36 -3.35
C GLY A 16 -8.98 8.09 -4.13
N VAL A 17 -9.67 9.05 -3.50
CA VAL A 17 -10.66 9.90 -4.17
C VAL A 17 -9.99 10.87 -5.15
N GLU A 18 -8.89 11.51 -4.74
CA GLU A 18 -8.10 12.43 -5.59
C GLU A 18 -7.57 11.72 -6.84
N TRP A 19 -7.18 10.46 -6.71
CA TRP A 19 -6.62 9.65 -7.80
C TRP A 19 -7.67 8.84 -8.58
N LYS A 20 -8.96 9.04 -8.30
CA LYS A 20 -10.04 8.31 -8.96
C LYS A 20 -10.04 8.48 -10.47
N ASP A 21 -9.77 9.68 -10.97
CA ASP A 21 -9.75 9.93 -12.42
C ASP A 21 -8.52 9.33 -13.08
N PHE A 22 -7.37 9.32 -12.40
CA PHE A 22 -6.21 8.54 -12.85
C PHE A 22 -6.56 7.05 -12.96
N LYS A 23 -7.14 6.46 -11.90
CA LYS A 23 -7.55 5.05 -11.90
C LYS A 23 -8.47 4.71 -13.08
N LYS A 24 -9.44 5.59 -13.41
CA LYS A 24 -10.35 5.36 -14.56
C LYS A 24 -9.65 5.28 -15.91
N THR A 25 -8.46 5.88 -16.05
CA THR A 25 -7.68 5.80 -17.30
C THR A 25 -6.92 4.48 -17.46
N LEU A 26 -6.79 3.71 -16.38
CA LEU A 26 -6.11 2.42 -16.35
C LEU A 26 -6.98 1.31 -16.96
N ARG A 27 -6.34 0.24 -17.46
CA ARG A 27 -7.04 -1.00 -17.86
C ARG A 27 -7.62 -1.69 -16.63
N THR A 28 -8.61 -2.56 -16.79
CA THR A 28 -9.27 -3.26 -15.66
C THR A 28 -8.27 -3.94 -14.73
N LEU A 29 -7.28 -4.66 -15.25
CA LEU A 29 -6.26 -5.32 -14.43
C LEU A 29 -5.42 -4.33 -13.60
N ASP A 30 -5.10 -3.18 -14.19
CA ASP A 30 -4.33 -2.12 -13.55
C ASP A 30 -5.19 -1.36 -12.51
N GLN A 31 -6.50 -1.31 -12.69
CA GLN A 31 -7.45 -0.77 -11.71
C GLN A 31 -7.52 -1.65 -10.46
N ASP A 32 -7.57 -2.97 -10.64
CA ASP A 32 -7.55 -3.93 -9.53
C ASP A 32 -6.20 -3.89 -8.79
N ALA A 33 -5.10 -3.73 -9.53
CA ALA A 33 -3.78 -3.50 -8.94
C ALA A 33 -3.76 -2.20 -8.13
N PHE A 34 -4.32 -1.10 -8.64
CA PHE A 34 -4.41 0.16 -7.91
C PHE A 34 -5.20 0.03 -6.60
N ASP A 35 -6.31 -0.71 -6.60
CA ASP A 35 -7.08 -0.97 -5.37
C ASP A 35 -6.25 -1.74 -4.35
N SER A 36 -5.48 -2.73 -4.81
CA SER A 36 -4.55 -3.50 -3.97
C SER A 36 -3.48 -2.60 -3.34
N LEU A 37 -2.96 -1.59 -4.07
CA LEU A 37 -2.04 -0.60 -3.51
C LEU A 37 -2.68 0.18 -2.36
N MET A 38 -3.95 0.57 -2.49
CA MET A 38 -4.65 1.29 -1.42
C MET A 38 -4.84 0.40 -0.18
N ASP A 39 -5.07 -0.90 -0.36
CA ASP A 39 -5.12 -1.87 0.74
C ASP A 39 -3.75 -2.05 1.42
N HIS A 40 -2.66 -2.11 0.64
CA HIS A 40 -1.31 -2.12 1.18
C HIS A 40 -1.04 -0.89 2.05
N ALA A 41 -1.43 0.30 1.60
CA ALA A 41 -1.30 1.51 2.40
C ALA A 41 -2.10 1.43 3.72
N ARG A 42 -3.32 0.86 3.70
CA ARG A 42 -4.16 0.70 4.90
C ARG A 42 -3.56 -0.26 5.94
N ASN A 43 -2.85 -1.29 5.49
CA ASN A 43 -2.19 -2.25 6.40
C ASN A 43 -1.12 -1.60 7.29
N HIS A 44 -0.55 -0.47 6.86
CA HIS A 44 0.45 0.30 7.60
C HIS A 44 -0.13 1.56 8.28
N ALA A 45 -1.45 1.63 8.46
CA ALA A 45 -2.08 2.84 8.99
C ALA A 45 -1.63 3.24 10.39
N ALA A 46 -1.18 2.29 11.21
CA ALA A 46 -0.58 2.56 12.51
C ALA A 46 0.81 3.25 12.39
N ALA A 47 1.61 2.87 11.39
CA ALA A 47 2.93 3.46 11.15
C ALA A 47 2.79 4.89 10.58
N GLY A 48 1.87 5.10 9.64
CA GLY A 48 1.60 6.41 9.05
C GLY A 48 1.04 7.45 10.03
N HIS A 49 0.32 7.03 11.07
CA HIS A 49 -0.20 7.95 12.10
C HIS A 49 0.91 8.66 12.88
N ASN A 50 2.04 8.00 13.08
CA ASN A 50 3.18 8.54 13.83
C ASN A 50 4.06 9.49 12.99
N PHE A 51 3.72 9.68 11.71
CA PHE A 51 4.51 10.46 10.77
C PHE A 51 3.72 11.66 10.24
N PRO A 52 3.63 12.75 11.03
CA PRO A 52 2.97 13.97 10.58
C PRO A 52 3.83 14.62 9.48
N HIS A 53 3.38 14.50 8.23
CA HIS A 53 4.01 15.14 7.09
C HIS A 53 3.02 16.03 6.33
N PRO A 54 3.51 17.13 5.73
CA PRO A 54 2.65 18.03 4.96
C PRO A 54 2.13 17.38 3.67
N ASN A 55 2.83 16.38 3.14
CA ASN A 55 2.44 15.65 1.95
C ASN A 55 1.97 14.23 2.29
N PRO A 56 0.68 13.88 2.08
CA PRO A 56 0.17 12.54 2.35
C PRO A 56 0.73 11.47 1.40
N PHE A 57 1.25 11.86 0.23
CA PHE A 57 1.80 10.93 -0.75
C PHE A 57 2.98 10.12 -0.21
N GLU A 58 3.90 10.76 0.50
CA GLU A 58 5.13 10.12 1.00
C GLU A 58 4.86 8.93 1.94
N PRO A 59 4.10 9.07 3.03
CA PRO A 59 3.84 7.95 3.92
C PRO A 59 2.94 6.88 3.27
N ILE A 60 2.07 7.24 2.31
CA ILE A 60 1.24 6.27 1.57
C ILE A 60 2.13 5.40 0.67
N VAL A 61 2.99 6.03 -0.14
CA VAL A 61 3.91 5.32 -1.05
C VAL A 61 4.89 4.46 -0.25
N MET A 62 5.45 4.99 0.85
CA MET A 62 6.34 4.21 1.69
C MET A 62 5.63 2.97 2.26
N SER A 63 4.38 3.13 2.70
CA SER A 63 3.56 2.00 3.20
C SER A 63 3.35 0.92 2.14
N ILE A 64 3.08 1.34 0.89
CA ILE A 64 2.93 0.44 -0.25
C ILE A 64 4.24 -0.33 -0.51
N LEU A 65 5.38 0.37 -0.55
CA LEU A 65 6.69 -0.23 -0.80
C LEU A 65 7.06 -1.26 0.27
N VAL A 66 6.80 -0.97 1.55
CA VAL A 66 7.04 -1.92 2.65
C VAL A 66 6.21 -3.19 2.48
N GLU A 67 4.93 -3.07 2.08
CA GLU A 67 4.10 -4.25 1.88
C GLU A 67 4.54 -5.07 0.66
N HIS A 68 4.95 -4.41 -0.43
CA HIS A 68 5.54 -5.09 -1.58
C HIS A 68 6.83 -5.83 -1.21
N GLU A 69 7.73 -5.22 -0.44
CA GLU A 69 8.98 -5.86 -0.01
C GLU A 69 8.72 -7.12 0.84
N LYS A 70 7.70 -7.07 1.71
CA LYS A 70 7.26 -8.24 2.49
C LYS A 70 6.72 -9.35 1.59
N ILE A 71 5.89 -9.01 0.60
CA ILE A 71 5.31 -9.98 -0.33
C ILE A 71 6.42 -10.63 -1.17
N LEU A 72 7.31 -9.83 -1.75
CA LEU A 72 8.46 -10.32 -2.52
C LEU A 72 9.34 -11.25 -1.69
N SER A 73 9.69 -10.84 -0.47
CA SER A 73 10.47 -11.68 0.45
C SER A 73 9.79 -13.01 0.77
N ASN A 74 8.46 -13.03 0.90
CA ASN A 74 7.71 -14.26 1.14
C ASN A 74 7.68 -15.17 -0.10
N LEU A 75 7.41 -14.60 -1.27
CA LEU A 75 7.41 -15.33 -2.54
C LEU A 75 8.77 -15.97 -2.82
N LEU A 76 9.88 -15.24 -2.61
CA LEU A 76 11.23 -15.78 -2.77
C LEU A 76 11.48 -16.97 -1.83
N LYS A 77 11.10 -16.87 -0.56
CA LYS A 77 11.22 -17.98 0.41
C LYS A 77 10.41 -19.20 0.01
N GLN A 78 9.21 -19.01 -0.55
CA GLN A 78 8.37 -20.11 -1.04
C GLN A 78 9.00 -20.81 -2.24
N LEU A 79 9.53 -20.05 -3.19
CA LEU A 79 10.25 -20.60 -4.34
C LEU A 79 11.49 -21.39 -3.91
N GLU A 80 12.28 -20.86 -2.98
CA GLU A 80 13.43 -21.57 -2.42
C GLU A 80 13.03 -22.88 -1.72
N LYS A 81 11.87 -22.91 -1.06
CA LYS A 81 11.36 -24.12 -0.41
C LYS A 81 10.94 -25.17 -1.44
N GLN A 82 10.18 -24.78 -2.46
CA GLN A 82 9.74 -25.68 -3.54
C GLN A 82 10.95 -26.29 -4.28
N GLN A 83 11.97 -25.49 -4.57
CA GLN A 83 13.19 -25.98 -5.21
C GLN A 83 14.01 -26.96 -4.36
N LYS A 84 13.86 -26.94 -3.03
CA LYS A 84 14.50 -27.91 -2.14
C LYS A 84 13.72 -29.23 -2.11
N GLU A 85 12.40 -29.14 -2.04
CA GLU A 85 11.49 -30.30 -2.07
C GLU A 85 11.56 -31.06 -3.42
N GLU A 86 11.84 -30.38 -4.54
CA GLU A 86 12.04 -31.02 -5.86
C GLU A 86 13.41 -31.70 -6.02
N LYS A 87 14.39 -31.40 -5.15
CA LYS A 87 15.76 -31.92 -5.22
C LYS A 87 16.02 -33.08 -4.26
N GLU A 88 15.14 -33.29 -3.29
CA GLU A 88 15.14 -34.42 -2.34
C GLU A 88 14.29 -35.58 -2.86
#